data_AF-A0A6C0DDB4-F1
#
_entry.id   AF-A0A6C0DDB4-F1
#
_cell.length_a   1.000
_cell.length_b   1.000
_cell.length_c   1.000
_cell.angle_alpha   90.00
_cell.angle_beta   90.00
_cell.angle_gamma   90.00
#
_symmetry.space_group_name_H-M   'P 1'
#
loop_
_entity.id
_entity.type
_entity.pdbx_description
1 polymer ?
#
loop_
_entity_poly.entity_id
_entity_poly.type
_entity_poly.pdbx_seq_one_letter_code
_entity_poly.pdbx_strand_id
1 'polypeptide(L)'
;MTQIVNIPKIYNTRTHNHMNQRFITCYFKIAYSTHNKTYKISASHTIKQFIQKMKRYIRNDFYLELLDVPNFEFVRADHYSIHGVASEQGPALVSTPTHTLGSLVGTDEHTADENYLAFYIRPCEEQNSIHNNT
;
A
#
# COMPACT_ATOMS: atom_id res chain seq x y z
N MET A 1 56.87 -3.68 -34.45
CA MET A 1 56.65 -3.27 -33.05
C MET A 1 55.15 -3.01 -32.90
N THR A 2 54.42 -3.87 -32.21
CA THR A 2 52.96 -3.75 -32.06
C THR A 2 52.66 -3.61 -30.57
N GLN A 3 52.10 -2.47 -30.17
CA GLN A 3 51.75 -2.19 -28.78
C GLN A 3 50.54 -3.05 -28.37
N ILE A 4 50.71 -3.85 -27.33
CA ILE A 4 49.62 -4.60 -26.68
C ILE A 4 48.84 -3.60 -25.82
N VAL A 5 47.64 -3.23 -26.25
CA VAL A 5 46.73 -2.42 -25.46
C VAL A 5 46.13 -3.29 -24.36
N ASN A 6 46.55 -3.05 -23.12
CA ASN A 6 46.06 -3.77 -21.94
C ASN A 6 44.72 -3.16 -21.53
N ILE A 7 43.62 -3.65 -22.11
CA ILE A 7 42.26 -3.21 -21.77
C ILE A 7 41.94 -3.76 -20.38
N PRO A 8 41.62 -2.92 -19.38
CA PRO A 8 41.19 -3.41 -18.07
C PRO A 8 39.92 -4.24 -18.25
N LYS A 9 39.96 -5.53 -17.87
CA LYS A 9 38.73 -6.30 -17.73
C LYS A 9 37.95 -5.70 -16.57
N ILE A 10 36.89 -4.96 -16.89
CA ILE A 10 35.90 -4.54 -15.91
C ILE A 10 35.17 -5.81 -15.48
N TYR A 11 35.58 -6.39 -14.35
CA TYR A 11 34.79 -7.41 -13.71
C TYR A 11 33.55 -6.72 -13.14
N ASN A 12 32.40 -6.97 -13.76
CA ASN A 12 31.12 -6.56 -13.23
C ASN A 12 30.82 -7.43 -11.99
N THR A 13 31.52 -7.20 -10.89
CA THR A 13 31.22 -7.82 -9.61
C THR A 13 30.02 -7.11 -9.00
N ARG A 14 28.86 -7.25 -9.64
CA ARG A 14 27.59 -7.15 -8.93
C ARG A 14 27.45 -8.39 -8.07
N THR A 15 28.18 -8.44 -6.95
CA THR A 15 27.72 -9.18 -5.78
C THR A 15 26.53 -8.41 -5.21
N HIS A 16 25.40 -8.44 -5.91
CA HIS A 16 24.13 -8.13 -5.29
C HIS A 16 23.78 -9.36 -4.45
N ASN A 17 24.02 -9.25 -3.15
CA ASN A 17 23.18 -9.91 -2.16
C ASN A 17 21.75 -9.40 -2.37
N HIS A 18 21.05 -9.93 -3.37
CA HIS A 18 19.60 -9.83 -3.46
C HIS A 18 19.07 -10.66 -2.30
N MET A 19 18.93 -10.05 -1.12
CA MET A 19 17.83 -10.46 -0.25
C MET A 19 16.58 -10.38 -1.13
N ASN A 20 15.89 -11.50 -1.34
CA ASN A 20 14.69 -11.58 -2.16
C ASN A 20 13.65 -10.57 -1.66
N GLN A 21 13.63 -9.37 -2.22
CA GLN A 21 12.70 -8.33 -1.83
C GLN A 21 11.32 -8.75 -2.33
N ARG A 22 10.48 -9.25 -1.42
CA ARG A 22 9.10 -9.62 -1.73
C ARG A 22 8.25 -8.35 -1.88
N PHE A 23 7.45 -8.30 -2.94
CA PHE A 23 6.47 -7.23 -3.17
C PHE A 23 5.05 -7.78 -3.07
N ILE A 24 4.13 -6.94 -2.61
CA ILE A 24 2.70 -7.20 -2.52
C ILE A 24 1.98 -6.24 -3.47
N THR A 25 1.02 -6.77 -4.21
CA THR A 25 0.13 -5.96 -5.05
C THR A 25 -1.01 -5.44 -4.18
N CYS A 26 -1.06 -4.13 -3.97
CA CYS A 26 -2.12 -3.48 -3.20
C CYS A 26 -3.12 -2.81 -4.14
N TYR A 27 -4.38 -3.26 -4.12
CA TYR A 27 -5.49 -2.61 -4.80
C TYR A 27 -6.16 -1.60 -3.86
N PHE A 28 -6.41 -0.39 -4.35
CA PHE A 28 -7.11 0.66 -3.62
C PHE A 28 -8.33 1.12 -4.42
N LYS A 29 -9.48 1.22 -3.77
CA LYS A 29 -10.71 1.76 -4.33
C LYS A 29 -11.29 2.83 -3.40
N ILE A 30 -11.75 3.95 -3.95
CA ILE A 30 -12.50 4.94 -3.16
C ILE A 30 -13.86 4.33 -2.80
N ALA A 31 -14.23 4.38 -1.52
CA ALA A 31 -15.54 3.88 -1.07
C ALA A 31 -16.68 4.55 -1.85
N TYR A 32 -17.74 3.80 -2.16
CA TYR A 32 -18.92 4.25 -2.91
C TYR A 32 -18.64 4.81 -4.31
N SER A 33 -17.50 4.45 -4.90
CA SER A 33 -17.01 4.98 -6.17
C SER A 33 -16.44 3.87 -7.05
N THR A 34 -16.28 4.13 -8.35
CA THR A 34 -15.61 3.22 -9.30
C THR A 34 -14.11 3.49 -9.41
N HIS A 35 -13.63 4.60 -8.84
CA HIS A 35 -12.24 5.02 -8.93
C HIS A 35 -11.33 4.10 -8.12
N ASN A 36 -10.31 3.55 -8.79
CA ASN A 36 -9.40 2.60 -8.21
C ASN A 36 -7.98 2.69 -8.80
N LYS A 37 -7.00 2.18 -8.06
CA LYS A 37 -5.60 2.14 -8.47
C LYS A 37 -4.85 1.02 -7.78
N THR A 38 -3.80 0.53 -8.43
CA THR A 38 -2.98 -0.57 -7.94
C THR A 38 -1.54 -0.15 -7.78
N TYR A 39 -0.89 -0.61 -6.71
CA TYR A 39 0.51 -0.34 -6.43
C TYR A 39 1.25 -1.62 -6.05
N LYS A 40 2.53 -1.72 -6.42
CA LYS A 40 3.43 -2.76 -5.91
C LYS A 40 4.24 -2.21 -4.75
N ILE A 41 4.10 -2.79 -3.57
CA ILE A 41 4.70 -2.29 -2.34
C ILE A 41 5.59 -3.36 -1.72
N SER A 42 6.75 -2.96 -1.21
CA SER A 42 7.64 -3.90 -0.50
C SER A 42 6.92 -4.50 0.71
N ALA A 43 6.92 -5.82 0.81
CA ALA A 43 6.32 -6.56 1.92
C ALA A 43 6.98 -6.24 3.27
N SER A 44 8.23 -5.77 3.24
CA SER A 44 8.99 -5.38 4.43
C SER A 44 8.59 -4.04 5.04
N HIS A 45 7.78 -3.21 4.36
CA HIS A 45 7.31 -1.95 4.97
C HIS A 45 6.48 -2.26 6.21
N THR A 46 6.71 -1.52 7.29
CA THR A 46 5.80 -1.56 8.43
C THR A 46 4.44 -0.98 8.04
N ILE A 47 3.37 -1.35 8.75
CA ILE A 47 2.04 -0.81 8.45
C ILE A 47 2.03 0.73 8.59
N LYS A 48 2.75 1.29 9.56
CA LYS A 48 2.96 2.74 9.69
C LYS A 48 3.61 3.35 8.44
N GLN A 49 4.72 2.78 7.96
CA GLN A 49 5.41 3.27 6.76
C GLN A 49 4.54 3.15 5.51
N PHE A 50 3.83 2.03 5.38
CA PHE A 50 2.87 1.80 4.31
C PHE A 50 1.79 2.88 4.30
N ILE A 51 1.12 3.15 5.42
CA ILE A 51 0.06 4.14 5.51
C ILE A 51 0.58 5.53 5.12
N GLN A 52 1.70 5.96 5.70
CA GLN A 52 2.28 7.29 5.43
C GLN A 52 2.65 7.47 3.96
N LYS A 53 3.29 6.45 3.37
CA LYS A 53 3.68 6.47 1.96
C LYS A 53 2.46 6.49 1.03
N MET A 54 1.48 5.62 1.30
CA MET A 54 0.32 5.47 0.44
C MET A 54 -0.63 6.66 0.52
N LYS A 55 -0.78 7.31 1.69
CA LYS A 55 -1.56 8.55 1.79
C LYS A 55 -1.07 9.62 0.80
N ARG A 56 0.25 9.78 0.67
CA ARG A 56 0.84 10.73 -0.29
C ARG A 56 0.57 10.34 -1.74
N TYR A 57 0.76 9.06 -2.09
CA TYR A 57 0.57 8.60 -3.47
C TYR A 57 -0.89 8.65 -3.89
N ILE A 58 -1.79 8.19 -3.03
CA ILE A 58 -3.23 8.19 -3.27
C ILE A 58 -3.76 9.61 -3.43
N ARG A 59 -3.32 10.56 -2.59
CA ARG A 59 -3.73 11.97 -2.74
C ARG A 59 -3.27 12.59 -4.07
N ASN A 60 -2.11 12.20 -4.57
CA ASN A 60 -1.63 12.69 -5.86
C ASN A 60 -2.38 12.05 -7.04
N ASP A 61 -2.66 10.76 -6.94
CA ASP A 61 -3.26 9.98 -8.02
C ASP A 61 -4.77 10.15 -8.14
N PHE A 62 -5.45 10.42 -7.02
CA PHE A 62 -6.88 10.72 -6.92
C PHE A 62 -7.10 12.17 -6.49
N TYR A 63 -6.30 13.09 -7.04
CA TYR A 63 -6.27 14.49 -6.62
C TYR A 63 -7.65 15.15 -6.73
N LEU A 64 -8.39 14.87 -7.81
CA LEU A 64 -9.71 15.46 -8.03
C LEU A 64 -10.76 14.88 -7.08
N GLU A 65 -10.71 13.57 -6.86
CA GLU A 65 -11.67 12.83 -6.03
C GLU A 65 -11.46 13.08 -4.53
N LEU A 66 -10.25 13.46 -4.13
CA LEU A 66 -9.87 13.72 -2.74
C LEU A 66 -9.55 15.18 -2.46
N LEU A 67 -9.88 16.10 -3.39
CA LEU A 67 -9.55 17.52 -3.28
C LEU A 67 -10.10 18.14 -1.99
N ASP A 68 -11.38 17.87 -1.71
CA ASP A 68 -12.11 18.38 -0.54
C ASP A 68 -12.12 17.39 0.64
N VAL A 69 -11.31 16.33 0.58
CA VAL A 69 -11.20 15.32 1.63
C VAL A 69 -9.97 15.62 2.50
N PRO A 70 -10.13 16.28 3.66
CA PRO A 70 -8.99 16.73 4.47
C PRO A 70 -8.15 15.55 4.95
N ASN A 71 -8.80 14.44 5.32
CA ASN A 71 -8.17 13.21 5.73
C ASN A 71 -8.97 11.98 5.28
N PHE A 72 -8.28 10.86 5.10
CA PHE A 72 -8.88 9.57 4.79
C PHE A 72 -8.11 8.45 5.47
N GLU A 73 -8.75 7.30 5.57
CA GLU A 73 -8.20 6.08 6.14
C GLU A 73 -8.30 4.92 5.16
N PHE A 74 -7.54 3.87 5.43
CA PHE A 74 -7.58 2.63 4.66
C PHE A 74 -8.35 1.59 5.44
N VAL A 75 -9.36 1.00 4.84
CA VAL A 75 -10.06 -0.17 5.39
C VAL A 75 -9.61 -1.38 4.61
N ARG A 76 -9.09 -2.42 5.27
CA ARG A 76 -8.70 -3.65 4.57
C ARG A 76 -9.99 -4.35 4.09
N ALA A 77 -10.07 -4.64 2.80
CA ALA A 77 -11.15 -5.47 2.28
C ALA A 77 -10.89 -6.93 2.65
N ASP A 78 -11.94 -7.66 2.99
CA ASP A 78 -11.83 -9.11 3.11
C ASP A 78 -11.47 -9.69 1.74
N HIS A 79 -10.77 -10.81 1.73
CA HIS A 79 -10.17 -11.39 0.54
C HIS A 79 -11.18 -11.62 -0.62
N TYR A 80 -12.47 -11.78 -0.28
CA TYR A 80 -13.55 -12.06 -1.22
C TYR A 80 -14.36 -10.83 -1.68
N SER A 81 -14.11 -9.63 -1.14
CA SER A 81 -15.12 -8.55 -1.17
C SER A 81 -14.66 -7.23 -1.77
N ILE A 82 -13.72 -7.25 -2.73
CA ILE A 82 -13.37 -6.06 -3.54
C ILE A 82 -14.61 -5.48 -4.29
N HIS A 83 -15.67 -6.27 -4.40
CA HIS A 83 -16.93 -5.91 -5.04
C HIS A 83 -18.09 -5.56 -4.08
N GLY A 84 -17.91 -5.67 -2.75
CA GLY A 84 -19.01 -5.58 -1.77
C GLY A 84 -18.98 -4.33 -0.90
N VAL A 85 -20.13 -3.66 -0.75
CA VAL A 85 -20.31 -2.42 0.05
C VAL A 85 -20.06 -2.65 1.55
N ALA A 86 -20.41 -3.82 2.09
CA ALA A 86 -20.29 -4.12 3.52
C ALA A 86 -18.83 -4.03 4.04
N SER A 87 -17.85 -4.41 3.21
CA SER A 87 -16.43 -4.33 3.58
C SER A 87 -15.88 -2.89 3.50
N GLU A 88 -16.58 -1.94 2.86
CA GLU A 88 -16.21 -0.52 2.84
C GLU A 88 -16.43 0.15 4.22
N GLN A 89 -17.30 -0.45 5.05
CA GLN A 89 -17.61 0.02 6.42
C GLN A 89 -16.80 -0.69 7.51
N GLY A 90 -15.83 -1.53 7.13
CA GLY A 90 -14.96 -2.23 8.08
C GLY A 90 -14.09 -1.31 8.94
N PRO A 91 -13.34 -1.89 9.90
CA PRO A 91 -12.43 -1.14 10.75
C PRO A 91 -11.26 -0.56 9.94
N ALA A 92 -10.83 0.64 10.31
CA ALA A 92 -9.65 1.26 9.75
C ALA A 92 -8.39 0.42 10.04
N LEU A 93 -7.48 0.38 9.09
CA LEU A 93 -6.19 -0.27 9.22
C LEU A 93 -5.39 0.45 10.30
N VAL A 94 -5.10 -0.27 11.39
CA VAL A 94 -4.38 0.28 12.54
C VAL A 94 -2.90 0.43 12.19
N SER A 95 -2.39 1.65 12.35
CA SER A 95 -0.97 1.95 12.15
C SER A 95 -0.11 1.27 13.22
N THR A 96 0.62 0.22 12.84
CA THR A 96 1.57 -0.47 13.73
C THR A 96 3.00 -0.31 13.23
N PRO A 97 3.98 -0.02 14.12
CA PRO A 97 5.38 0.13 13.74
C PRO A 97 6.14 -1.21 13.68
N THR A 98 5.57 -2.28 14.25
CA THR A 98 6.22 -3.59 14.38
C THR A 98 5.75 -4.60 13.34
N HIS A 99 4.48 -4.55 12.93
CA HIS A 99 3.95 -5.43 11.89
C HIS A 99 4.27 -4.89 10.51
N THR A 100 4.53 -5.82 9.59
CA THR A 100 4.85 -5.50 8.20
C THR A 100 3.65 -5.73 7.30
N LEU A 101 3.64 -5.12 6.12
CA LEU A 101 2.64 -5.42 5.10
C LEU A 101 2.65 -6.92 4.75
N GLY A 102 3.85 -7.52 4.76
CA GLY A 102 4.10 -8.93 4.59
C GLY A 102 3.35 -9.84 5.56
N SER A 103 3.18 -9.42 6.81
CA SER A 103 2.45 -10.23 7.81
C SER A 103 0.94 -10.22 7.63
N LEU A 104 0.40 -9.37 6.74
CA LEU A 104 -1.02 -9.40 6.38
C LEU A 104 -1.34 -10.45 5.30
N VAL A 105 -0.33 -10.87 4.53
CA VAL A 105 -0.44 -11.88 3.47
C VAL A 105 -0.05 -13.23 4.07
N GLY A 106 -1.06 -14.06 4.42
CA GLY A 106 -0.85 -15.38 5.04
C GLY A 106 -1.63 -15.65 6.34
N THR A 107 -2.58 -14.78 6.72
CA THR A 107 -3.50 -15.05 7.85
C THR A 107 -4.74 -15.86 7.46
N ASP A 108 -4.99 -16.08 6.17
CA ASP A 108 -6.04 -17.00 5.69
C ASP A 108 -5.36 -18.26 5.17
N GLU A 109 -5.62 -19.41 5.82
CA GLU A 109 -5.05 -20.73 5.52
C GLU A 109 -5.51 -21.32 4.16
N HIS A 110 -6.15 -20.53 3.29
CA HIS A 110 -6.83 -21.02 2.09
C HIS A 110 -6.22 -20.57 0.76
N THR A 111 -5.17 -19.75 0.74
CA THR A 111 -4.62 -19.22 -0.53
C THR A 111 -3.11 -19.25 -0.59
N ALA A 112 -2.58 -20.31 -1.20
CA ALA A 112 -1.14 -20.50 -1.42
C ALA A 112 -0.53 -19.61 -2.53
N ASP A 113 -1.32 -18.80 -3.25
CA ASP A 113 -0.83 -18.14 -4.48
C ASP A 113 -1.05 -16.63 -4.60
N GLU A 114 -1.71 -15.98 -3.64
CA GLU A 114 -2.18 -14.60 -3.87
C GLU A 114 -1.44 -13.58 -3.00
N ASN A 115 -0.32 -13.06 -3.55
CA ASN A 115 0.43 -11.93 -2.99
C ASN A 115 -0.27 -10.58 -3.24
N TYR A 116 -1.57 -10.49 -2.98
CA TYR A 116 -2.32 -9.24 -3.08
C TYR A 116 -3.09 -8.88 -1.80
N LEU A 117 -3.33 -7.59 -1.63
CA LEU A 117 -4.17 -7.02 -0.58
C LEU A 117 -5.07 -5.96 -1.21
N ALA A 118 -6.31 -5.88 -0.76
CA ALA A 118 -7.25 -4.86 -1.21
C ALA A 118 -7.63 -3.93 -0.05
N PHE A 119 -7.79 -2.65 -0.37
CA PHE A 119 -8.10 -1.60 0.57
C PHE A 119 -9.17 -0.67 0.00
N TYR A 120 -10.10 -0.24 0.86
CA TYR A 120 -10.96 0.90 0.59
C TYR A 120 -10.34 2.18 1.14
N ILE A 121 -10.46 3.27 0.40
CA ILE A 121 -10.13 4.62 0.83
C ILE A 121 -11.42 5.24 1.35
N ARG A 122 -11.52 5.45 2.66
CA ARG A 122 -12.69 6.03 3.30
C ARG A 122 -12.35 7.45 3.79
N PRO A 123 -13.08 8.50 3.35
CA PRO A 123 -12.97 9.82 3.95
C PRO A 123 -13.23 9.74 5.45
N CYS A 124 -12.42 10.42 6.25
CA CYS A 124 -12.75 10.61 7.66
C CYS A 124 -13.76 11.75 7.73
N GLU A 125 -14.93 11.52 8.30
CA GLU A 125 -15.77 12.64 8.72
C GLU A 125 -14.98 13.39 9.80
N GLU A 126 -14.71 14.68 9.58
CA GLU A 126 -14.35 15.53 10.70
C GLU A 126 -15.52 15.43 11.68
N GLN A 127 -15.26 14.93 12.89
CA GLN A 127 -16.14 15.19 14.00
C GLN A 127 -16.15 16.71 14.19
N ASN A 128 -17.06 17.39 13.49
CA ASN A 128 -17.61 18.65 13.92
C ASN A 128 -18.30 18.37 15.25
N SER A 129 -17.50 18.24 16.31
CA SER A 129 -17.93 18.42 17.68
C SER A 129 -18.28 19.89 17.79
N ILE A 130 -19.48 20.21 17.31
CA ILE A 130 -20.23 21.39 17.71
C ILE A 130 -20.14 21.37 19.23
N HIS A 131 -19.29 22.24 19.77
CA HIS A 131 -19.33 22.65 21.15
C HIS A 131 -20.68 23.34 21.35
N ASN A 132 -21.73 22.55 21.55
CA ASN A 132 -22.95 23.01 22.21
C ASN A 132 -22.63 23.11 23.70
N ASN A 133 -21.82 24.11 24.05
CA ASN A 133 -21.86 24.66 25.41
C ASN A 133 -22.86 25.80 25.35
N THR A 134 -24.14 25.45 25.55
CA THR A 134 -25.11 26.39 26.12
C THR A 134 -25.05 26.24 27.63
#